data_AF-A0A821LAT8-F1
#
_entry.id   AF-A0A821LAT8-F1
#
_cell.length_a   1.000
_cell.length_b   1.000
_cell.length_c   1.000
_cell.angle_alpha   90.00
_cell.angle_beta   90.00
_cell.angle_gamma   90.00
#
_symmetry.space_group_name_H-M   'P 1'
#
loop_
_entity.id
_entity.type
_entity.pdbx_description
1 polymer ?
#
loop_
_entity_poly.entity_id
_entity_poly.type
_entity_poly.pdbx_seq_one_letter_code
_entity_poly.pdbx_strand_id
1 'polypeptide(L)'
;PGEKITWWAFSSCTTSLRVLESDLYLGNVGTRTLFSIETINGLIIRSHSHFTTEDEILLLSGTFLEVKSQLNPAPDLHVIHLQQKIPPHVLLEPPFESIS
;
A
#
# COMPACT_ATOMS: atom_id res chain seq x y z
N PRO A 1 5.16 -16.72 -0.04
CA PRO A 1 3.97 -16.56 0.85
C PRO A 1 4.34 -16.76 2.32
N GLY A 2 3.68 -16.06 3.24
CA GLY A 2 3.91 -16.15 4.69
C GLY A 2 5.06 -15.29 5.23
N GLU A 3 5.84 -14.65 4.35
CA GLU A 3 6.87 -13.69 4.75
C GLU A 3 6.22 -12.44 5.36
N LYS A 4 6.82 -11.94 6.44
CA LYS A 4 6.34 -10.77 7.18
C LYS A 4 7.35 -9.65 7.04
N ILE A 5 6.87 -8.47 6.68
CA ILE A 5 7.69 -7.29 6.44
C ILE A 5 7.10 -6.08 7.17
N THR A 6 7.96 -5.14 7.57
CA THR A 6 7.52 -3.82 8.01
C THR A 6 7.79 -2.82 6.89
N TRP A 7 6.73 -2.19 6.42
CA TRP A 7 6.78 -1.12 5.42
C TRP A 7 7.00 0.22 6.13
N TRP A 8 8.25 0.66 6.20
CA TRP A 8 8.64 1.83 7.00
C TRP A 8 8.25 3.17 6.40
N ALA A 9 8.18 3.28 5.07
CA ALA A 9 7.85 4.54 4.41
C ALA A 9 6.35 4.83 4.44
N PHE A 10 5.98 6.11 4.30
CA PHE A 10 4.63 6.44 3.81
C PHE A 10 4.55 6.09 2.33
N SER A 11 3.38 5.65 1.87
CA SER A 11 3.18 5.36 0.44
C SER A 11 1.77 5.73 0.03
N SER A 12 1.66 6.48 -1.06
CA SER A 12 0.37 6.76 -1.69
C SER A 12 -0.10 5.53 -2.44
N CYS A 13 -1.38 5.20 -2.28
CA CYS A 13 -2.06 4.09 -2.90
C CYS A 13 -3.39 4.59 -3.49
N THR A 14 -3.99 3.81 -4.37
CA THR A 14 -5.29 4.13 -4.97
C THR A 14 -6.17 2.89 -4.96
N THR A 15 -7.48 3.09 -4.80
CA THR A 15 -8.50 2.04 -5.03
C THR A 15 -8.96 1.99 -6.49
N SER A 16 -8.50 2.92 -7.33
CA SER A 16 -8.92 3.05 -8.72
C SER A 16 -7.97 2.30 -9.65
N LEU A 17 -8.48 1.22 -10.25
CA LEU A 17 -7.75 0.49 -11.31
C LEU A 17 -7.38 1.39 -12.49
N ARG A 18 -8.26 2.35 -12.84
CA ARG A 18 -8.02 3.29 -13.94
C ARG A 18 -6.83 4.21 -13.67
N VAL A 19 -6.61 4.59 -12.41
CA VAL A 19 -5.45 5.42 -12.04
C VAL A 19 -4.17 4.60 -12.18
N LEU A 20 -4.19 3.32 -11.80
CA LEU A 20 -3.04 2.44 -11.95
C LEU A 20 -2.60 2.28 -13.42
N GLU A 21 -3.54 2.21 -14.36
CA GLU A 21 -3.23 2.06 -15.80
C GLU A 21 -2.51 3.28 -16.41
N SER A 22 -2.44 4.42 -15.72
CA SER A 22 -1.70 5.60 -16.15
C SER A 22 -0.19 5.35 -16.15
N ASP A 23 0.51 5.88 -17.17
CA ASP A 23 1.97 5.81 -17.29
C ASP A 23 2.72 6.52 -16.14
N LEU A 24 2.04 7.41 -15.40
CA LEU A 24 2.60 8.03 -14.19
C LEU A 24 2.71 7.04 -13.01
N TYR A 25 1.99 5.92 -13.05
CA TYR A 25 1.89 4.94 -11.98
C TYR A 25 2.40 3.57 -12.43
N LEU A 26 1.51 2.59 -12.63
CA LEU A 26 1.92 1.26 -13.07
C LEU A 26 2.20 1.26 -14.58
N GLY A 27 1.44 2.05 -15.35
CA GLY A 27 1.51 2.07 -16.81
C GLY A 27 1.30 0.68 -17.41
N ASN A 28 1.66 0.52 -18.69
CA ASN A 28 1.53 -0.76 -19.41
C ASN A 28 2.82 -1.25 -20.08
N VAL A 29 3.96 -0.62 -19.78
CA VAL A 29 5.23 -0.87 -20.47
C VAL A 29 6.35 -1.11 -19.46
N GLY A 30 7.21 -2.08 -19.76
CA GLY A 30 8.41 -2.38 -18.97
C GLY A 30 8.14 -3.28 -17.77
N THR A 31 9.20 -3.68 -17.08
CA THR A 31 9.08 -4.51 -15.87
C THR A 31 8.46 -3.71 -14.74
N ARG A 32 7.33 -4.18 -14.23
CA ARG A 32 6.48 -3.47 -13.29
C ARG A 32 6.01 -4.38 -12.17
N THR A 33 5.85 -3.79 -10.99
CA THR A 33 5.35 -4.49 -9.80
C THR A 33 4.12 -3.78 -9.27
N LEU A 34 3.02 -4.52 -9.12
CA LEU A 34 1.80 -4.07 -8.47
C LEU A 34 1.73 -4.66 -7.06
N PHE A 35 1.64 -3.78 -6.05
CA PHE A 35 1.32 -4.19 -4.69
C PHE A 35 -0.18 -4.08 -4.46
N SER A 36 -0.86 -5.21 -4.27
CA SER A 36 -2.26 -5.27 -3.90
C SER A 36 -2.36 -5.44 -2.38
N ILE A 37 -2.78 -4.39 -1.67
CA ILE A 37 -2.67 -4.31 -0.21
C ILE A 37 -4.06 -4.28 0.43
N GLU A 38 -4.33 -5.24 1.32
CA GLU A 38 -5.42 -5.16 2.28
C GLU A 38 -4.93 -4.45 3.54
N THR A 39 -5.42 -3.24 3.81
CA THR A 39 -5.01 -2.41 4.96
C THR A 39 -6.13 -2.26 5.98
N ILE A 40 -5.76 -2.20 7.26
CA ILE A 40 -6.65 -1.97 8.41
C ILE A 40 -6.83 -0.47 8.66
N ASN A 41 -5.77 0.33 8.45
CA ASN A 41 -5.70 1.73 8.87
C ASN A 41 -5.11 2.68 7.81
N GLY A 42 -5.22 2.34 6.53
CA GLY A 42 -4.95 3.28 5.44
C GLY A 42 -5.86 4.52 5.54
N LEU A 43 -5.30 5.71 5.31
CA LEU A 43 -6.04 6.96 5.44
C LEU A 43 -6.51 7.46 4.09
N ILE A 44 -7.82 7.66 3.92
CA ILE A 44 -8.37 8.32 2.73
C ILE A 44 -8.04 9.81 2.83
N ILE A 45 -7.20 10.31 1.92
CA ILE A 45 -6.73 11.71 1.93
C ILE A 45 -7.22 12.52 0.73
N ARG A 46 -8.23 12.03 0.02
CA ARG A 46 -8.80 12.67 -1.18
C ARG A 46 -9.14 14.15 -1.00
N SER A 47 -9.68 14.54 0.16
CA SER A 47 -10.04 15.93 0.48
C SER A 47 -8.83 16.85 0.69
N HIS A 48 -7.65 16.26 0.88
CA HIS A 48 -6.38 16.95 1.13
C HIS A 48 -5.38 16.76 -0.02
N SER A 49 -5.71 15.92 -1.00
CA SER A 49 -4.86 15.63 -2.14
C SER A 49 -4.97 16.72 -3.20
N HIS A 50 -3.84 17.01 -3.85
CA HIS A 50 -3.81 17.87 -5.03
C HIS A 50 -4.57 17.22 -6.21
N PHE A 51 -4.60 15.88 -6.26
CA PHE A 51 -5.25 15.09 -7.30
C PHE A 51 -6.51 14.41 -6.77
N THR A 52 -7.60 15.17 -6.69
CA THR A 52 -8.86 14.74 -6.06
C THR A 52 -9.54 13.54 -6.71
N THR A 53 -9.15 13.16 -7.93
CA THR A 53 -9.73 12.04 -8.69
C THR A 53 -8.99 10.72 -8.50
N GLU A 54 -7.88 10.69 -7.76
CA GLU A 54 -7.05 9.50 -7.62
C GLU A 54 -7.53 8.52 -6.57
N ASP A 55 -8.59 8.87 -5.83
CA ASP A 55 -9.08 8.07 -4.71
C ASP A 55 -7.95 7.67 -3.76
N GLU A 56 -7.08 8.63 -3.47
CA GLU A 56 -5.82 8.40 -2.78
C GLU A 56 -6.04 7.90 -1.34
N ILE A 57 -5.34 6.82 -1.03
CA ILE A 57 -5.18 6.25 0.30
C ILE A 57 -3.71 6.33 0.68
N LEU A 58 -3.41 6.94 1.82
CA LEU A 58 -2.07 6.95 2.37
C LEU A 58 -1.87 5.70 3.24
N LEU A 59 -0.95 4.83 2.81
CA LEU A 59 -0.42 3.77 3.64
C LEU A 59 0.54 4.38 4.66
N LEU A 60 0.30 4.10 5.94
CA LEU A 60 1.09 4.67 7.03
C LEU A 60 2.47 4.01 7.12
N SER A 61 3.44 4.78 7.62
CA SER A 61 4.75 4.25 8.00
C SER A 61 4.63 3.18 9.09
N GLY A 62 5.56 2.24 9.09
CA GLY A 62 5.58 1.13 10.05
C GLY A 62 4.45 0.11 9.84
N THR A 63 3.81 0.08 8.66
CA THR A 63 2.75 -0.88 8.39
C THR A 63 3.32 -2.31 8.34
N PHE A 64 2.83 -3.19 9.21
CA PHE A 64 3.24 -4.58 9.24
C PHE A 64 2.40 -5.43 8.28
N LEU A 65 3.05 -6.07 7.30
CA LEU A 65 2.40 -6.75 6.19
C LEU A 65 2.86 -8.22 6.12
N GLU A 66 1.96 -9.10 5.69
CA GLU A 66 2.26 -10.49 5.34
C GLU A 66 2.05 -10.71 3.84
N VAL A 67 3.02 -11.34 3.17
CA VAL A 67 2.89 -11.76 1.76
C VAL A 67 1.92 -12.93 1.66
N LYS A 68 0.72 -12.67 1.15
CA LYS A 68 -0.32 -13.69 0.98
C LYS A 68 -0.11 -14.51 -0.29
N SER A 69 0.19 -13.85 -1.40
CA SER A 69 0.44 -14.52 -2.69
C SER A 69 1.31 -13.65 -3.60
N GLN A 70 1.84 -14.30 -4.65
CA GLN A 70 2.57 -13.66 -5.73
C GLN A 70 2.02 -14.21 -7.04
N LEU A 71 1.77 -13.35 -8.02
CA LEU A 71 1.22 -13.71 -9.32
C LEU A 71 2.05 -13.02 -10.40
N ASN A 72 2.32 -13.72 -11.49
CA ASN A 72 3.00 -13.17 -12.67
C ASN A 72 2.07 -13.32 -13.89
N PRO A 73 1.00 -12.51 -13.98
CA PRO A 73 0.01 -12.63 -15.07
C PRO A 73 0.60 -12.33 -16.46
N ALA A 74 1.72 -11.62 -16.52
CA ALA A 74 2.51 -11.39 -17.72
C ALA A 74 4.02 -11.48 -17.37
N PRO A 75 4.91 -11.69 -18.35
CA PRO A 75 6.35 -11.82 -18.09
C PRO A 75 6.99 -10.62 -17.39
N ASP A 76 6.43 -9.44 -17.60
CA ASP A 76 6.91 -8.15 -17.12
C ASP A 76 6.05 -7.56 -15.99
N LEU A 77 5.00 -8.26 -15.54
CA LEU A 77 4.12 -7.81 -14.47
C LEU A 77 4.19 -8.78 -13.28
N HIS A 78 4.72 -8.29 -12.17
CA HIS A 78 4.73 -8.97 -10.89
C HIS A 78 3.63 -8.39 -10.00
N VAL A 79 2.74 -9.21 -9.47
CA VAL A 79 1.71 -8.79 -8.52
C VAL A 79 2.00 -9.44 -7.18
N ILE A 80 2.17 -8.61 -6.15
CA ILE A 80 2.42 -9.05 -4.77
C ILE A 80 1.20 -8.69 -3.95
N HIS A 81 0.52 -9.70 -3.44
CA HIS A 81 -0.64 -9.50 -2.58
C HIS A 81 -0.19 -9.50 -1.10
N LEU A 82 -0.49 -8.41 -0.42
CA LEU A 82 -0.08 -8.11 0.93
C LEU A 82 -1.32 -7.91 1.80
N GLN A 83 -1.27 -8.43 3.02
CA GLN A 83 -2.30 -8.19 4.01
C GLN A 83 -1.68 -7.60 5.27
N GLN A 84 -2.22 -6.49 5.73
CA GLN A 84 -1.82 -5.89 6.98
C GLN A 84 -2.17 -6.78 8.16
N LYS A 85 -1.23 -6.84 9.11
CA LYS A 85 -1.34 -7.57 10.36
C LYS A 85 -1.08 -6.63 11.52
N ILE A 86 -1.60 -7.00 12.69
CA ILE A 86 -1.20 -6.38 13.95
C ILE A 86 0.23 -6.87 14.25
N PRO A 87 1.20 -5.96 14.46
CA PRO A 87 2.56 -6.37 14.75
C PRO A 87 2.65 -7.00 16.15
N PRO A 88 3.62 -7.90 16.39
CA PRO A 88 3.80 -8.57 17.68
C PRO A 88 4.32 -7.65 18.79
N HIS A 89 4.81 -6.46 18.43
CA HIS A 89 5.27 -5.40 19.33
C HIS A 89 4.97 -4.04 18.69
N VAL A 90 5.02 -2.98 19.49
CA VAL A 90 4.87 -1.60 18.99
C VAL A 90 6.03 -1.28 18.05
N LEU A 91 5.71 -0.91 16.81
CA LEU A 91 6.71 -0.57 15.78
C LEU A 91 7.06 0.92 15.77
N LEU A 92 6.04 1.76 15.97
CA LEU A 92 6.15 3.21 16.08
C LEU A 92 5.36 3.64 17.30
N GLU A 93 6.01 4.29 18.23
CA GLU A 93 5.32 4.91 19.36
C GLU A 93 4.47 6.07 18.84
N PRO A 94 3.22 6.22 19.33
CA PRO A 94 2.41 7.39 19.01
C PRO A 94 3.16 8.67 19.37
N PRO A 95 3.11 9.71 18.51
CA PRO A 95 3.81 10.97 18.78
C PRO A 95 3.28 11.72 20.00
N PHE A 96 2.11 11.34 20.51
CA PHE A 96 1.46 11.91 21.69
C PHE A 96 0.85 10.80 22.53
N GLU A 97 0.85 10.96 23.84
CA GLU A 97 0.09 10.07 24.73
C GLU A 97 -1.40 10.18 24.39
N SER A 98 -2.06 9.03 24.27
CA SER A 98 -3.51 8.97 24.07
C SER A 98 -4.19 9.67 25.25
N ILE A 99 -4.86 10.79 25.01
CA ILE A 99 -5.73 11.39 26.03
C ILE A 99 -6.97 10.50 26.11
N SER A 100 -7.08 9.77 27.22
CA SER A 100 -8.20 8.87 27.56
C SER A 100 -9.53 9.61 27.71
#